data_AF-A0A352IP31-F1
#
_entry.id   AF-A0A352IP31-F1
#
_cell.length_a   1.000
_cell.length_b   1.000
_cell.length_c   1.000
_cell.angle_alpha   90.00
_cell.angle_beta   90.00
_cell.angle_gamma   90.00
#
_symmetry.space_group_name_H-M   'P 1'
#
loop_
_entity.id
_entity.type
_entity.pdbx_description
1 polymer ?
#
loop_
_entity_poly.entity_id
_entity_poly.type
_entity_poly.pdbx_seq_one_letter_code
_entity_poly.pdbx_strand_id
1 'polypeptide(L)'
;QKAGFYDLRFVGRTEDGKTIITKVTGDQDPGYGSTGKMLGEAGMCLAFDIPADQPGGFWTPSSLLDGKLMDRLTSKAGLMFEVLETR
;
A
#
# COMPACT_ATOMS: atom_id res chain seq x y z
N GLN A 1 5.10 12.96 -14.81
CA GLN A 1 4.97 12.41 -13.45
C GLN A 1 3.60 12.73 -12.84
N LYS A 2 3.32 14.00 -12.51
CA LYS A 2 2.07 14.41 -11.83
C LYS A 2 0.75 14.03 -12.49
N ALA A 3 0.70 13.90 -13.82
CA ALA A 3 -0.52 13.52 -14.56
C ALA A 3 -0.58 12.02 -14.91
N GLY A 4 0.40 11.22 -14.48
CA GLY A 4 0.37 9.76 -14.63
C GLY A 4 -0.56 9.11 -13.61
N PHE A 5 -0.87 7.83 -13.79
CA PHE A 5 -1.63 7.02 -12.85
C PHE A 5 -1.40 5.53 -13.12
N TYR A 6 -1.89 4.68 -12.23
CA TYR A 6 -1.99 3.24 -12.47
C TYR A 6 -3.30 2.68 -11.89
N ASP A 7 -3.78 1.61 -12.50
CA ASP A 7 -4.98 0.89 -12.10
C ASP A 7 -4.77 -0.62 -12.35
N LEU A 8 -4.41 -1.33 -11.29
CA LEU A 8 -3.97 -2.72 -11.31
C LEU A 8 -5.06 -3.63 -10.75
N ARG A 9 -5.24 -4.82 -11.35
CA ARG A 9 -6.10 -5.88 -10.80
C ARG A 9 -5.23 -7.07 -10.40
N PHE A 10 -5.49 -7.60 -9.22
CA PHE A 10 -4.91 -8.85 -8.75
C PHE A 10 -6.02 -9.89 -8.62
N VAL A 11 -5.82 -11.05 -9.22
CA VAL A 11 -6.80 -12.15 -9.24
C VAL A 11 -6.23 -13.31 -8.45
N GLY A 12 -6.90 -13.66 -7.36
CA GLY A 12 -6.59 -14.81 -6.51
C GLY A 12 -7.63 -15.90 -6.69
N ARG A 13 -7.19 -17.16 -6.57
CA ARG A 13 -8.08 -18.33 -6.53
C ARG A 13 -7.80 -19.13 -5.25
N THR A 14 -8.85 -19.46 -4.53
CA THR A 14 -8.78 -20.26 -3.29
C THR A 14 -8.85 -21.76 -3.60
N GLU A 15 -8.47 -22.60 -2.63
CA GLU A 15 -8.58 -24.06 -2.77
C GLU A 15 -10.03 -24.54 -2.96
N ASP A 16 -11.01 -23.88 -2.35
CA ASP A 16 -12.44 -24.17 -2.52
C ASP A 16 -13.02 -23.62 -3.84
N GLY A 17 -12.17 -23.13 -4.74
CA GLY A 17 -12.53 -22.73 -6.10
C GLY A 17 -13.05 -21.31 -6.24
N LYS A 18 -13.14 -20.53 -5.16
CA LYS A 18 -13.56 -19.13 -5.20
C LYS A 18 -12.51 -18.24 -5.86
N THR A 19 -12.98 -17.17 -6.50
CA THR A 19 -12.15 -16.13 -7.11
C THR A 19 -12.29 -14.84 -6.33
N ILE A 20 -11.15 -14.26 -5.94
CA ILE A 20 -11.08 -12.95 -5.30
C ILE A 20 -10.39 -12.00 -6.27
N ILE A 21 -11.03 -10.89 -6.61
CA ILE A 21 -10.44 -9.83 -7.44
C ILE A 21 -10.23 -8.60 -6.56
N THR A 22 -8.99 -8.14 -6.48
CA THR A 22 -8.64 -6.89 -5.81
C THR A 22 -8.08 -5.88 -6.80
N LYS A 23 -8.16 -4.61 -6.44
CA LYS A 23 -7.73 -3.49 -7.26
C LYS A 23 -6.84 -2.57 -6.45
N VAL A 24 -5.79 -2.07 -7.09
CA VAL A 24 -4.91 -1.05 -6.54
C VAL A 24 -4.74 0.08 -7.54
N THR A 25 -5.00 1.31 -7.11
CA THR A 25 -4.78 2.50 -7.93
C THR A 25 -3.80 3.46 -7.28
N GLY A 26 -3.24 4.35 -8.10
CA GLY A 26 -2.51 5.53 -7.63
C GLY A 26 -2.69 6.70 -8.58
N ASP A 27 -2.74 7.90 -8.00
CA ASP A 27 -3.02 9.18 -8.67
C ASP A 27 -1.81 9.82 -9.36
N GLN A 28 -0.65 9.13 -9.36
CA GLN A 28 0.59 9.55 -10.00
C GLN A 28 1.28 8.37 -10.67
N ASP A 29 2.28 8.65 -11.51
CA ASP A 29 3.02 7.61 -12.21
C ASP A 29 3.66 6.61 -11.23
N PRO A 30 3.70 5.30 -11.58
CA PRO A 30 4.23 4.26 -10.70
C PRO A 30 5.76 4.25 -10.62
N GLY A 31 6.47 5.04 -11.43
CA GLY A 31 7.94 5.06 -11.45
C GLY A 31 8.52 5.95 -10.36
N TYR A 32 8.15 7.24 -10.40
CA TYR A 32 8.69 8.27 -9.51
C TYR A 32 7.61 8.91 -8.64
N GLY A 33 6.48 9.35 -9.22
CA GLY A 33 5.47 10.13 -8.51
C GLY A 33 4.87 9.38 -7.33
N SER A 34 4.24 8.22 -7.59
CA SER A 34 3.63 7.42 -6.53
C SER A 34 4.67 6.77 -5.61
N THR A 35 5.76 6.24 -6.17
CA THR A 35 6.86 5.63 -5.40
C THR A 35 7.48 6.61 -4.40
N GLY A 36 7.69 7.87 -4.81
CA GLY A 36 8.21 8.91 -3.93
C GLY A 36 7.27 9.20 -2.75
N LYS A 37 5.95 9.21 -3.00
CA LYS A 37 4.95 9.34 -1.93
C LYS A 37 4.96 8.12 -1.00
N MET A 38 5.03 6.90 -1.54
CA MET A 38 5.10 5.68 -0.72
C MET A 38 6.32 5.71 0.21
N LEU A 39 7.49 6.10 -0.32
CA LEU A 39 8.71 6.21 0.47
C LEU A 39 8.60 7.30 1.55
N GLY A 40 8.01 8.45 1.21
CA GLY A 40 7.76 9.54 2.15
C GLY A 40 6.86 9.10 3.31
N GLU A 41 5.72 8.46 3.00
CA GLU A 41 4.79 7.98 4.01
C GLU A 41 5.38 6.85 4.87
N ALA A 42 6.23 5.99 4.32
CA ALA A 42 6.97 4.99 5.11
C ALA A 42 7.92 5.66 6.12
N GLY A 43 8.63 6.71 5.71
CA GLY A 43 9.45 7.51 6.63
C GLY A 43 8.63 8.19 7.73
N MET A 44 7.45 8.70 7.38
CA MET A 44 6.53 9.29 8.36
C MET A 44 5.98 8.25 9.34
N CYS A 45 5.69 7.01 8.90
CA CYS A 45 5.33 5.92 9.81
C CYS A 45 6.44 5.67 10.84
N LEU A 46 7.68 5.51 10.37
CA LEU A 46 8.82 5.26 11.26
C LEU A 46 9.00 6.37 12.31
N ALA A 47 8.77 7.63 11.92
CA ALA A 47 8.98 8.77 12.80
C ALA A 47 7.85 8.96 13.83
N PHE A 48 6.61 8.63 13.49
CA PHE A 48 5.44 9.05 14.28
C PHE A 48 4.51 7.92 14.72
N ASP A 49 4.54 6.78 14.05
CA ASP A 49 3.52 5.73 14.21
C ASP A 49 4.08 4.43 14.81
N ILE A 50 5.40 4.27 14.92
CA ILE A 50 6.05 3.08 15.48
C ILE A 50 6.40 3.29 16.97
N PRO A 51 6.03 2.34 17.87
CA PRO A 51 6.40 2.39 19.28
C PRO A 51 7.92 2.39 19.49
N ALA A 52 8.39 3.13 20.50
CA ALA A 52 9.81 3.23 20.81
C ALA A 52 10.44 1.91 21.32
N ASP A 53 9.63 1.00 21.84
CA ASP A 53 10.02 -0.33 22.30
C ASP A 53 9.99 -1.39 21.18
N GLN A 54 9.64 -1.00 19.95
CA GLN A 54 9.69 -1.90 18.80
C GLN A 54 11.14 -2.35 18.54
N PRO A 55 11.41 -3.67 18.45
CA PRO A 55 12.75 -4.17 18.15
C PRO A 55 13.26 -3.69 16.79
N GLY A 56 14.52 -3.25 16.76
CA GLY A 56 15.22 -2.93 15.51
C GLY A 56 15.42 -4.16 14.62
N GLY A 57 15.82 -3.94 13.37
CA GLY A 57 16.13 -5.02 12.43
C GLY A 57 15.80 -4.69 10.97
N PHE A 58 15.87 -5.72 10.12
CA PHE A 58 15.50 -5.65 8.71
C PHE A 58 14.05 -6.06 8.54
N TRP A 59 13.19 -5.05 8.48
CA TRP A 59 11.76 -5.26 8.34
C TRP A 59 11.28 -4.97 6.92
N THR A 60 10.21 -5.64 6.51
CA THR A 60 9.42 -5.23 5.34
C THR A 60 8.41 -4.16 5.77
N PRO A 61 7.92 -3.31 4.83
CA PRO A 61 6.85 -2.36 5.14
C PRO A 61 5.62 -3.04 5.78
N SER A 62 5.27 -4.24 5.31
CA SER A 62 4.13 -5.00 5.84
C SER A 62 4.33 -5.53 7.26
N SER A 63 5.55 -5.85 7.66
CA SER A 63 5.80 -6.46 8.99
C SER A 63 6.05 -5.43 10.09
N LEU A 64 6.52 -4.24 9.74
CA LEU A 64 6.76 -3.16 10.71
C LEU A 64 5.69 -2.06 10.68
N LEU A 65 5.30 -1.60 9.49
CA LEU A 65 4.44 -0.43 9.34
C LEU A 65 2.96 -0.81 9.20
N ASP A 66 2.69 -1.94 8.55
CA ASP A 66 1.39 -2.62 8.46
C ASP A 66 0.21 -1.64 8.19
N GLY A 67 -0.87 -1.70 8.98
CA GLY A 67 -2.05 -0.87 8.80
C GLY A 67 -1.77 0.64 8.87
N LYS A 68 -0.76 1.08 9.65
CA LYS A 68 -0.42 2.51 9.74
C LYS A 68 0.06 3.06 8.41
N LEU A 69 0.84 2.28 7.67
CA LEU A 69 1.25 2.67 6.33
C LEU A 69 0.05 2.68 5.38
N MET A 70 -0.83 1.68 5.45
CA MET A 70 -2.01 1.62 4.59
C MET A 70 -2.95 2.82 4.80
N ASP A 71 -3.17 3.23 6.04
CA ASP A 71 -3.97 4.42 6.39
C ASP A 71 -3.36 5.70 5.80
N ARG A 72 -2.03 5.85 5.87
CA ARG A 72 -1.32 6.98 5.29
C ARG A 72 -1.35 6.98 3.77
N LEU A 73 -1.10 5.83 3.15
CA LEU A 73 -1.10 5.70 1.70
C LEU A 73 -2.46 6.08 1.10
N THR A 74 -3.54 5.66 1.75
CA THR A 74 -4.91 5.97 1.33
C THR A 74 -5.30 7.41 1.61
N SER A 75 -4.98 7.95 2.79
CA SER A 75 -5.41 9.29 3.19
C SER A 75 -4.51 10.44 2.73
N LYS A 76 -3.23 10.19 2.43
CA LYS A 76 -2.22 11.22 2.13
C LYS A 76 -1.51 11.02 0.80
N ALA A 77 -1.36 9.79 0.33
CA ALA A 77 -0.57 9.51 -0.87
C ALA A 77 -1.39 9.28 -2.15
N GLY A 78 -2.73 9.19 -2.06
CA GLY A 78 -3.59 9.03 -3.23
C GLY A 78 -3.60 7.61 -3.80
N LEU A 79 -3.26 6.62 -2.97
CA LEU A 79 -3.42 5.21 -3.31
C LEU A 79 -4.81 4.72 -2.88
N MET A 80 -5.36 3.74 -3.59
CA MET A 80 -6.59 3.08 -3.19
C MET A 80 -6.42 1.57 -3.27
N PHE A 81 -7.00 0.85 -2.31
CA PHE A 81 -7.00 -0.60 -2.23
C PHE A 81 -8.45 -1.06 -2.08
N GLU A 82 -8.92 -1.90 -3.00
CA GLU A 82 -10.32 -2.32 -3.06
C GLU A 82 -10.45 -3.82 -3.32
N VAL A 83 -11.42 -4.48 -2.67
CA VAL A 83 -11.90 -5.80 -3.08
C VAL A 83 -13.09 -5.57 -4.01
N LEU A 84 -12.96 -5.98 -5.27
CA LEU A 84 -13.99 -5.74 -6.28
C LEU A 84 -15.04 -6.85 -6.32
N GLU A 85 -14.58 -8.10 -6.19
CA GLU A 85 -15.44 -9.25 -6.38
C GLU A 85 -14.93 -10.46 -5.59
N THR A 86 -15.87 -11.24 -5.07
CA THR A 86 -15.62 -12.55 -4.50
C THR A 86 -16.71 -13.49 -5.04
N ARG A 87 -16.32 -14.40 -5.94
CA ARG A 87 -17.20 -15.40 -6.58
C ARG A 87 -16.87 -16.80 -6.11
#